data_AF-A0A7C5IDS2-F1
#
_entry.id   AF-A0A7C5IDS2-F1
#
_cell.length_a   1.000
_cell.length_b   1.000
_cell.length_c   1.000
_cell.angle_alpha   90.00
_cell.angle_beta   90.00
_cell.angle_gamma   90.00
#
_symmetry.space_group_name_H-M   'P 1'
#
loop_
_entity.id
_entity.type
_entity.pdbx_description
1 polymer ?
#
loop_
_entity_poly.entity_id
_entity_poly.type
_entity_poly.pdbx_seq_one_letter_code
_entity_poly.pdbx_strand_id
1 'polypeptide(L)'
;NSIFQPASGQLWTFYNEALQGLLVKQGTQYVANPAGGIQLTPAFVAFFNHAARFSEALYPGGATQPALRYTLIPQRSDQIKEMSITIDGQTTKGTAVKQHLWTGAASHSVRISAKLAGGSDFEFQNREGPWALFRFFADADRWGQSGDGYFLEWIVRQGREGRPVMVGGKELSYRFLVDTGGAAPVFQKDFLINLRCVAQAAR
;
A
#
# COMPACT_ATOMS: atom_id res chain seq x y z
N ASN A 1 2.24 16.20 2.88
CA ASN A 1 3.06 15.41 1.92
C ASN A 1 3.35 16.34 0.74
N SER A 2 4.61 16.68 0.48
CA SER A 2 5.02 17.70 -0.49
C SER A 2 5.26 17.17 -1.91
N ILE A 3 5.22 15.85 -2.13
CA ILE A 3 5.62 15.25 -3.42
C ILE A 3 4.40 15.01 -4.32
N PHE A 4 3.40 14.32 -3.78
CA PHE A 4 2.30 13.75 -4.57
C PHE A 4 1.01 14.56 -4.54
N GLN A 5 0.96 15.69 -3.83
CA GLN A 5 -0.25 16.51 -3.81
C GLN A 5 -0.52 17.07 -5.21
N PRO A 6 -1.73 16.90 -5.78
CA PRO A 6 -2.08 17.48 -7.08
C PRO A 6 -1.81 18.98 -7.13
N ALA A 7 -1.39 19.46 -8.31
CA ALA A 7 -1.04 20.85 -8.63
C ALA A 7 0.17 21.46 -7.89
N SER A 8 0.32 21.25 -6.58
CA SER A 8 1.36 21.89 -5.76
C SER A 8 2.49 20.97 -5.30
N GLY A 9 2.32 19.66 -5.46
CA GLY A 9 3.35 18.68 -5.10
C GLY A 9 4.50 18.67 -6.11
N GLN A 10 5.72 18.38 -5.63
CA GLN A 10 6.95 18.41 -6.44
C GLN A 10 6.87 17.60 -7.74
N LEU A 11 6.16 16.46 -7.74
CA LEU A 11 5.94 15.67 -8.96
C LEU A 11 5.20 16.49 -10.03
N TRP A 12 4.14 17.19 -9.62
CA TRP A 12 3.26 17.94 -10.50
C TRP A 12 3.84 19.30 -10.88
N THR A 13 4.56 19.95 -9.96
CA THR A 13 5.36 21.15 -10.28
C THR A 13 6.38 20.81 -11.36
N PHE A 14 7.16 19.75 -11.20
CA PHE A 14 8.13 19.32 -12.21
C PHE A 14 7.47 18.98 -13.55
N TYR A 15 6.30 18.31 -13.51
CA TYR A 15 5.55 18.04 -14.72
C TYR A 15 5.17 19.33 -15.45
N ASN A 16 4.56 20.28 -14.73
CA ASN A 16 4.05 21.52 -15.29
C ASN A 16 5.16 22.44 -15.83
N GLU A 17 6.29 22.50 -15.13
CA GLU A 17 7.38 23.43 -15.47
C GLU A 17 8.35 22.86 -16.51
N ALA A 18 8.58 21.55 -16.53
CA ALA A 18 9.66 20.96 -17.32
C ALA A 18 9.24 19.80 -18.25
N LEU A 19 8.14 19.08 -17.94
CA LEU A 19 7.80 17.86 -18.69
C LEU A 19 6.64 18.01 -19.66
N GLN A 20 5.78 19.04 -19.59
CA GLN A 20 4.60 19.12 -20.46
C GLN A 20 4.91 19.00 -21.96
N GLY A 21 6.05 19.56 -22.41
CA GLY A 21 6.52 19.42 -23.80
C GLY A 21 7.16 18.06 -24.13
N LEU A 22 7.61 17.32 -23.12
CA LEU A 22 8.36 16.05 -23.25
C LEU A 22 7.51 14.82 -22.91
N LEU A 23 6.43 15.00 -22.17
CA LEU A 23 5.62 13.96 -21.60
C LEU A 23 4.15 14.39 -21.68
N VAL A 24 3.38 13.75 -22.56
CA VAL A 24 2.00 14.13 -22.85
C VAL A 24 1.06 13.14 -22.20
N LYS A 25 -0.03 13.64 -21.59
CA LYS A 25 -1.10 12.78 -21.08
C LYS A 25 -1.93 12.22 -22.25
N GLN A 26 -2.01 10.89 -22.34
CA GLN A 26 -2.85 10.15 -23.27
C GLN A 26 -3.75 9.21 -22.47
N GLY A 27 -5.04 9.55 -22.39
CA GLY A 27 -5.99 8.85 -21.51
C GLY A 27 -5.56 8.91 -20.05
N THR A 28 -5.30 7.75 -19.45
CA THR A 28 -4.86 7.60 -18.05
C THR A 28 -3.35 7.50 -17.88
N GLN A 29 -2.58 7.60 -18.97
CA GLN A 29 -1.14 7.42 -18.95
C GLN A 29 -0.41 8.64 -19.48
N TYR A 30 0.86 8.74 -19.13
CA TYR A 30 1.80 9.74 -19.60
C TYR A 30 2.80 9.07 -20.55
N VAL A 31 2.94 9.60 -21.75
CA VAL A 31 3.82 9.04 -22.78
C VAL A 31 4.86 10.06 -23.22
N ALA A 32 6.06 9.60 -23.55
CA ALA A 32 7.09 10.49 -24.08
C ALA A 32 6.65 11.11 -25.40
N ASN A 33 6.93 12.40 -25.59
CA ASN A 33 6.72 13.12 -26.84
C ASN A 33 7.98 12.99 -27.72
N PRO A 34 7.94 12.25 -28.85
CA PRO A 34 9.11 12.14 -29.73
C PRO A 34 9.52 13.48 -30.36
N ALA A 35 8.60 14.44 -30.46
CA ALA A 35 8.87 15.77 -30.99
C ALA A 35 9.40 16.76 -29.94
N GLY A 36 9.55 16.33 -28.68
CA GLY A 36 9.95 17.19 -27.56
C GLY A 36 11.43 17.61 -27.54
N GLY A 37 12.26 17.10 -28.46
CA GLY A 37 13.68 17.45 -28.57
C GLY A 37 14.59 16.80 -27.51
N ILE A 38 14.04 16.21 -26.45
CA ILE A 38 14.75 15.43 -25.43
C ILE A 38 14.14 14.04 -25.35
N GLN A 39 14.97 12.99 -25.39
CA GLN A 39 14.49 11.61 -25.34
C GLN A 39 14.39 11.13 -23.89
N LEU A 40 13.17 11.08 -23.35
CA LEU A 40 12.91 10.49 -22.03
C LEU A 40 13.18 8.98 -22.03
N THR A 41 13.79 8.47 -20.96
CA THR A 41 14.05 7.04 -20.84
C THR A 41 12.76 6.28 -20.52
N PRO A 42 12.59 5.03 -21.00
CA PRO A 42 11.43 4.21 -20.63
C PRO A 42 11.27 4.01 -19.13
N ALA A 43 12.39 3.93 -18.40
CA ALA A 43 12.39 3.81 -16.94
C ALA A 43 11.80 5.05 -16.26
N PHE A 44 12.12 6.25 -16.75
CA PHE A 44 11.56 7.49 -16.23
C PHE A 44 10.07 7.62 -16.54
N VAL A 45 9.66 7.30 -17.77
CA VAL A 45 8.23 7.30 -18.15
C VAL A 45 7.44 6.32 -17.28
N ALA A 46 7.97 5.11 -17.05
CA ALA A 46 7.35 4.13 -16.16
C ALA A 46 7.26 4.65 -14.73
N PHE A 47 8.33 5.22 -14.17
CA PHE A 47 8.33 5.83 -12.84
C PHE A 47 7.26 6.94 -12.74
N PHE A 48 7.20 7.85 -13.70
CA PHE A 48 6.24 8.96 -13.68
C PHE A 48 4.81 8.44 -13.67
N ASN A 49 4.48 7.43 -14.48
CA ASN A 49 3.16 6.80 -14.47
C ASN A 49 2.83 6.15 -13.12
N HIS A 50 3.79 5.47 -12.49
CA HIS A 50 3.58 4.89 -11.14
C HIS A 50 3.35 5.98 -10.11
N ALA A 51 4.14 7.05 -10.13
CA ALA A 51 4.02 8.19 -9.23
C ALA A 51 2.69 8.95 -9.42
N ALA A 52 2.25 9.15 -10.67
CA ALA A 52 0.97 9.76 -10.99
C ALA A 52 -0.20 8.89 -10.49
N ARG A 53 -0.17 7.57 -10.71
CA ARG A 53 -1.19 6.65 -10.19
C ARG A 53 -1.24 6.61 -8.67
N PHE A 54 -0.08 6.68 -8.00
CA PHE A 54 -0.02 6.79 -6.53
C PHE A 54 -0.62 8.11 -6.04
N SER A 55 -0.30 9.22 -6.71
CA SER A 55 -0.92 10.53 -6.45
C SER A 55 -2.44 10.47 -6.60
N GLU A 56 -2.96 9.93 -7.71
CA GLU A 56 -4.40 9.84 -7.96
C GLU A 56 -5.11 8.96 -6.93
N ALA A 57 -4.49 7.85 -6.51
CA ALA A 57 -5.04 6.96 -5.48
C ALA A 57 -5.11 7.63 -4.09
N LEU A 58 -4.11 8.44 -3.73
CA LEU A 58 -4.10 9.14 -2.44
C LEU A 58 -4.97 10.41 -2.46
N TYR A 59 -5.14 11.05 -3.60
CA TYR A 59 -5.86 12.32 -3.74
C TYR A 59 -7.02 12.17 -4.73
N PRO A 60 -8.08 11.42 -4.34
CA PRO A 60 -9.21 11.15 -5.23
C PRO A 60 -9.86 12.46 -5.67
N GLY A 61 -10.14 12.57 -6.98
CA GLY A 61 -10.75 13.77 -7.56
C GLY A 61 -9.91 15.04 -7.47
N GLY A 62 -8.59 14.95 -7.24
CA GLY A 62 -7.72 16.13 -7.12
C GLY A 62 -7.80 16.81 -5.76
N ALA A 63 -8.22 16.08 -4.71
CA ALA A 63 -8.29 16.60 -3.35
C ALA A 63 -6.96 17.22 -2.89
N THR A 64 -7.03 18.19 -1.97
CA THR A 64 -5.84 18.82 -1.37
C THR A 64 -5.27 18.03 -0.19
N GLN A 65 -6.09 17.16 0.41
CA GLN A 65 -5.71 16.29 1.52
C GLN A 65 -5.72 14.82 1.07
N PRO A 66 -4.76 14.01 1.52
CA PRO A 66 -4.72 12.61 1.15
C PRO A 66 -5.82 11.82 1.89
N ALA A 67 -6.53 10.98 1.14
CA ALA A 67 -7.63 10.16 1.60
C ALA A 67 -7.69 8.87 0.77
N LEU A 68 -7.23 7.76 1.34
CA LEU A 68 -7.24 6.44 0.70
C LEU A 68 -8.32 5.56 1.33
N ARG A 69 -9.32 5.18 0.54
CA ARG A 69 -10.36 4.22 0.94
C ARG A 69 -9.93 2.81 0.58
N TYR A 70 -10.15 1.88 1.48
CA TYR A 70 -9.93 0.46 1.22
C TYR A 70 -10.83 -0.40 2.11
N THR A 71 -11.15 -1.59 1.66
CA THR A 71 -11.89 -2.60 2.40
C THR A 71 -10.95 -3.71 2.83
N LEU A 72 -11.00 -4.08 4.11
CA LEU A 72 -10.24 -5.17 4.69
C LEU A 72 -11.19 -6.32 5.04
N ILE A 73 -10.86 -7.52 4.57
CA ILE A 73 -11.61 -8.75 4.80
C ILE A 73 -10.69 -9.79 5.44
N PRO A 74 -10.73 -9.96 6.77
CA PRO A 74 -9.96 -10.99 7.45
C PRO A 74 -10.43 -12.38 7.03
N GLN A 75 -9.48 -13.24 6.65
CA GLN A 75 -9.78 -14.61 6.28
C GLN A 75 -9.72 -15.53 7.50
N ARG A 76 -10.52 -16.59 7.49
CA ARG A 76 -10.50 -17.61 8.54
C ARG A 76 -9.16 -18.37 8.50
N SER A 77 -8.64 -18.68 9.69
CA SER A 77 -7.50 -19.56 9.89
C SER A 77 -7.92 -20.71 10.81
N ASP A 78 -7.35 -21.89 10.61
CA ASP A 78 -7.54 -23.06 11.48
C ASP A 78 -6.70 -22.96 12.78
N GLN A 79 -5.65 -22.13 12.78
CA GLN A 79 -4.76 -21.90 13.93
C GLN A 79 -5.25 -20.76 14.85
N ILE A 80 -6.06 -19.83 14.32
CA ILE A 80 -6.52 -18.62 15.03
C ILE A 80 -8.01 -18.73 15.36
N LYS A 81 -8.34 -18.70 16.65
CA LYS A 81 -9.73 -18.75 17.14
C LYS A 81 -10.43 -17.39 17.02
N GLU A 82 -9.72 -16.33 17.38
CA GLU A 82 -10.21 -14.95 17.30
C GLU A 82 -9.03 -14.04 16.93
N MET A 83 -9.26 -13.07 16.06
CA MET A 83 -8.26 -12.05 15.69
C MET A 83 -8.83 -10.67 15.98
N SER A 84 -8.04 -9.78 16.56
CA SER A 84 -8.37 -8.37 16.78
C SER A 84 -7.41 -7.51 15.98
N ILE A 85 -7.96 -6.65 15.13
CA ILE A 85 -7.22 -5.78 14.22
C ILE A 85 -7.57 -4.35 14.60
N THR A 86 -6.57 -3.55 14.94
CA THR A 86 -6.74 -2.13 15.22
C THR A 86 -5.94 -1.34 14.20
N ILE A 87 -6.64 -0.57 13.36
CA ILE A 87 -6.01 0.34 12.39
C ILE A 87 -6.46 1.75 12.71
N ASP A 88 -5.51 2.65 12.92
CA ASP A 88 -5.75 4.07 13.23
C ASP A 88 -6.70 4.29 14.42
N GLY A 89 -6.63 3.40 15.41
CA GLY A 89 -7.48 3.40 16.61
C GLY A 89 -8.85 2.71 16.44
N GLN A 90 -9.20 2.27 15.23
CA GLN A 90 -10.43 1.54 14.98
C GLN A 90 -10.22 0.03 15.04
N THR A 91 -10.89 -0.63 15.99
CA THR A 91 -10.77 -2.07 16.20
C THR A 91 -11.87 -2.87 15.48
N THR A 92 -11.51 -4.00 14.88
CA THR A 92 -12.41 -5.06 14.40
C THR A 92 -11.98 -6.40 14.96
N LYS A 93 -12.96 -7.29 15.15
CA LYS A 93 -12.72 -8.65 15.64
C LYS A 93 -13.23 -9.70 14.66
N GLY A 94 -12.56 -10.85 14.66
CA GLY A 94 -12.92 -12.00 13.83
C GLY A 94 -12.76 -11.73 12.34
N THR A 95 -13.75 -12.17 11.56
CA THR A 95 -13.76 -12.09 10.08
C THR A 95 -14.68 -10.99 9.55
N ALA A 96 -14.94 -9.95 10.35
CA ALA A 96 -15.79 -8.84 9.94
C ALA A 96 -15.16 -8.06 8.79
N VAL A 97 -15.93 -7.88 7.70
CA VAL A 97 -15.57 -6.97 6.62
C VAL A 97 -15.66 -5.54 7.12
N LYS A 98 -14.64 -4.73 6.88
CA LYS A 98 -14.67 -3.32 7.24
C LYS A 98 -14.02 -2.45 6.18
N GLN A 99 -14.71 -1.36 5.85
CA GLN A 99 -14.14 -0.26 5.09
C GLN A 99 -13.37 0.67 6.04
N HIS A 100 -12.17 1.03 5.61
CA HIS A 100 -11.28 1.95 6.28
C HIS A 100 -11.02 3.18 5.41
N LEU A 101 -10.65 4.28 6.06
CA LEU A 101 -10.21 5.51 5.42
C LEU A 101 -8.88 5.93 6.05
N TRP A 102 -7.80 5.78 5.30
CA TRP A 102 -6.51 6.33 5.68
C TRP A 102 -6.45 7.79 5.26
N THR A 103 -6.04 8.68 6.16
CA THR A 103 -5.91 10.12 5.89
C THR A 103 -4.59 10.65 6.44
N GLY A 104 -4.18 11.85 6.00
CA GLY A 104 -2.98 12.49 6.53
C GLY A 104 -3.02 12.75 8.05
N ALA A 105 -4.22 12.86 8.64
CA ALA A 105 -4.43 13.13 10.06
C ALA A 105 -4.77 11.87 10.89
N ALA A 106 -4.67 10.68 10.31
CA ALA A 106 -4.94 9.44 11.03
C ALA A 106 -3.95 9.23 12.20
N SER A 107 -4.28 8.34 13.14
CA SER A 107 -3.37 7.96 14.23
C SER A 107 -2.10 7.25 13.71
N HIS A 108 -2.15 6.73 12.49
CA HIS A 108 -1.08 6.05 11.77
C HIS A 108 -0.51 4.88 12.56
N SER A 109 -1.40 3.97 12.95
CA SER A 109 -1.04 2.77 13.72
C SER A 109 -1.72 1.52 13.20
N VAL A 110 -1.01 0.39 13.30
CA VAL A 110 -1.52 -0.94 13.00
C VAL A 110 -1.13 -1.86 14.15
N ARG A 111 -2.13 -2.42 14.84
CA ARG A 111 -1.95 -3.44 15.86
C ARG A 111 -2.79 -4.67 15.52
N ILE A 112 -2.20 -5.85 15.64
CA ILE A 112 -2.91 -7.12 15.44
C ILE A 112 -2.54 -8.06 16.56
N SER A 113 -3.58 -8.60 17.20
CA SER A 113 -3.48 -9.68 18.16
C SER A 113 -4.41 -10.83 17.77
N ALA A 114 -4.07 -12.03 18.21
CA ALA A 114 -4.89 -13.21 18.01
C ALA A 114 -4.96 -14.04 19.29
N LYS A 115 -6.08 -14.73 19.46
CA LYS A 115 -6.22 -15.82 20.40
C LYS A 115 -6.03 -17.13 19.64
N LEU A 116 -4.97 -17.86 19.97
CA LEU A 116 -4.69 -19.16 19.36
C LEU A 116 -5.66 -20.22 19.87
N ALA A 117 -5.91 -21.27 19.08
CA ALA A 117 -6.73 -22.40 19.52
C ALA A 117 -6.12 -23.04 20.77
N GLY A 118 -6.79 -22.92 21.92
CA GLY A 118 -6.33 -23.46 23.20
C GLY A 118 -5.35 -22.58 24.00
N GLY A 119 -5.10 -21.33 23.58
CA GLY A 119 -4.12 -20.43 24.21
C GLY A 119 -4.65 -19.08 24.71
N SER A 120 -3.73 -18.26 25.21
CA SER A 120 -3.95 -16.85 25.59
C SER A 120 -3.87 -15.91 24.38
N ASP A 121 -4.21 -14.64 24.61
CA ASP A 121 -4.04 -13.59 23.60
C ASP A 121 -2.56 -13.38 23.29
N PHE A 122 -2.29 -13.07 22.02
CA PHE A 122 -0.97 -13.01 21.45
C PHE A 122 -0.89 -11.84 20.47
N GLU A 123 -0.18 -10.76 20.84
CA GLU A 123 0.08 -9.62 19.96
C GLU A 123 1.35 -9.89 19.14
N PHE A 124 1.26 -9.69 17.82
CA PHE A 124 2.36 -9.97 16.90
C PHE A 124 2.55 -8.92 15.80
N GLN A 125 1.65 -7.94 15.71
CA GLN A 125 1.89 -6.72 14.95
C GLN A 125 1.64 -5.52 15.84
N ASN A 126 2.62 -4.61 15.89
CA ASN A 126 2.49 -3.32 16.53
C ASN A 126 3.39 -2.34 15.80
N ARG A 127 2.78 -1.45 15.03
CA ARG A 127 3.48 -0.50 14.16
C ARG A 127 2.84 0.87 14.30
N GLU A 128 3.69 1.87 14.29
CA GLU A 128 3.30 3.27 14.39
C GLU A 128 4.06 4.13 13.38
N GLY A 129 3.56 5.35 13.19
CA GLY A 129 4.14 6.37 12.33
C GLY A 129 3.42 6.48 10.99
N PRO A 130 3.59 7.60 10.26
CA PRO A 130 2.73 8.04 9.15
C PRO A 130 2.59 7.06 7.98
N TRP A 131 3.47 6.06 7.89
CA TRP A 131 3.49 5.04 6.85
C TRP A 131 3.29 3.62 7.40
N ALA A 132 2.82 3.47 8.65
CA ALA A 132 2.63 2.17 9.30
C ALA A 132 1.74 1.24 8.47
N LEU A 133 0.63 1.75 7.92
CA LEU A 133 -0.30 0.98 7.09
C LEU A 133 0.35 0.47 5.80
N PHE A 134 1.04 1.35 5.07
CA PHE A 134 1.71 0.98 3.82
C PHE A 134 2.82 -0.04 4.05
N ARG A 135 3.65 0.17 5.09
CA ARG A 135 4.71 -0.79 5.45
C ARG A 135 4.13 -2.12 5.90
N PHE A 136 3.05 -2.11 6.67
CA PHE A 136 2.38 -3.34 7.10
C PHE A 136 1.96 -4.21 5.90
N PHE A 137 1.32 -3.61 4.90
CA PHE A 137 0.91 -4.34 3.69
C PHE A 137 2.08 -4.70 2.77
N ALA A 138 3.08 -3.83 2.63
CA ALA A 138 4.29 -4.12 1.85
C ALA A 138 5.14 -5.26 2.43
N ASP A 139 5.02 -5.52 3.73
CA ASP A 139 5.73 -6.57 4.45
C ASP A 139 5.03 -7.94 4.38
N ALA A 140 3.93 -8.08 3.64
CA ALA A 140 3.30 -9.38 3.41
C ALA A 140 4.30 -10.37 2.77
N ASP A 141 4.29 -11.60 3.27
CA ASP A 141 5.13 -12.69 2.78
C ASP A 141 4.65 -13.22 1.43
N ARG A 142 3.34 -13.21 1.20
CA ARG A 142 2.75 -13.60 -0.08
C ARG A 142 1.65 -12.65 -0.49
N TRP A 143 1.52 -12.51 -1.81
CA TRP A 143 0.52 -11.70 -2.47
C TRP A 143 -0.04 -12.46 -3.67
N GLY A 144 -1.29 -12.15 -4.02
CA GLY A 144 -1.81 -12.44 -5.35
C GLY A 144 -3.15 -11.79 -5.59
N GLN A 145 -3.59 -11.81 -6.84
CA GLN A 145 -4.85 -11.21 -7.25
C GLN A 145 -6.03 -12.03 -6.73
N SER A 146 -7.10 -11.36 -6.31
CA SER A 146 -8.32 -11.99 -5.82
C SER A 146 -9.54 -11.12 -6.13
N GLY A 147 -10.27 -11.46 -7.19
CA GLY A 147 -11.37 -10.64 -7.68
C GLY A 147 -10.90 -9.22 -8.02
N ASP A 148 -11.62 -8.21 -7.53
CA ASP A 148 -11.29 -6.79 -7.70
C ASP A 148 -10.18 -6.30 -6.75
N GLY A 149 -9.77 -7.13 -5.80
CA GLY A 149 -8.73 -6.84 -4.83
C GLY A 149 -7.53 -7.78 -4.92
N TYR A 150 -6.85 -7.93 -3.79
CA TYR A 150 -5.69 -8.79 -3.65
C TYR A 150 -5.73 -9.51 -2.30
N PHE A 151 -5.19 -10.72 -2.29
CA PHE A 151 -4.89 -11.41 -1.04
C PHE A 151 -3.48 -11.07 -0.58
N LEU A 152 -3.30 -11.00 0.73
CA LEU A 152 -2.03 -10.84 1.41
C LEU A 152 -1.93 -11.86 2.53
N GLU A 153 -0.78 -12.52 2.65
CA GLU A 153 -0.49 -13.50 3.71
C GLU A 153 0.77 -13.08 4.46
N TRP A 154 0.75 -13.21 5.78
CA TRP A 154 1.91 -13.01 6.65
C TRP A 154 2.14 -14.26 7.48
N ILE A 155 3.41 -14.61 7.62
CA ILE A 155 3.91 -15.59 8.58
C ILE A 155 4.32 -14.82 9.84
N VAL A 156 3.76 -15.23 10.97
CA VAL A 156 4.05 -14.60 12.26
C VAL A 156 5.44 -14.99 12.72
N ARG A 157 6.25 -13.99 13.08
CA ARG A 157 7.65 -14.16 13.49
C ARG A 157 7.89 -13.55 14.86
N GLN A 158 8.76 -14.16 15.65
CA GLN A 158 9.12 -13.70 16.99
C GLN A 158 10.61 -13.85 17.32
N GLY A 159 11.01 -13.17 18.39
CA GLY A 159 12.39 -13.11 18.85
C GLY A 159 13.27 -12.23 17.96
N ARG A 160 14.50 -11.99 18.42
CA ARG A 160 15.46 -11.12 17.70
C ARG A 160 15.85 -11.65 16.33
N GLU A 161 15.82 -12.97 16.15
CA GLU A 161 16.13 -13.64 14.89
C GLU A 161 14.93 -13.71 13.92
N GLY A 162 13.74 -13.27 14.34
CA GLY A 162 12.55 -13.30 13.50
C GLY A 162 12.13 -14.70 13.06
N ARG A 163 12.23 -15.69 13.95
CA ARG A 163 11.87 -17.08 13.62
C ARG A 163 10.35 -17.22 13.49
N PRO A 164 9.85 -18.00 12.51
CA PRO A 164 8.43 -18.32 12.41
C PRO A 164 7.89 -18.96 13.69
N VAL A 165 6.71 -18.53 14.10
CA VAL A 165 5.96 -19.15 15.21
C VAL A 165 5.30 -20.42 14.69
N MET A 166 5.45 -21.53 15.40
CA MET A 166 4.89 -22.83 14.99
C MET A 166 3.66 -23.18 15.84
N VAL A 167 2.56 -23.55 15.18
CA VAL A 167 1.31 -24.02 15.83
C VAL A 167 0.86 -25.30 15.13
N GLY A 168 0.81 -26.42 15.87
CA GLY A 168 0.43 -27.72 15.32
C GLY A 168 1.39 -28.23 14.23
N GLY A 169 2.69 -27.90 14.33
CA GLY A 169 3.70 -28.31 13.36
C GLY A 169 3.73 -27.50 12.06
N LYS A 170 2.90 -26.46 11.92
CA LYS A 170 2.88 -25.54 10.78
C LYS A 170 3.23 -24.12 11.23
N GLU A 171 3.81 -23.32 10.33
CA GLU A 171 4.00 -21.89 10.57
C GLU A 171 2.65 -21.22 10.81
N LEU A 172 2.57 -20.33 11.80
CA LEU A 172 1.40 -19.52 12.06
C LEU A 172 1.28 -18.45 10.99
N SER A 173 0.21 -18.47 10.21
CA SER A 173 -0.08 -17.44 9.22
C SER A 173 -1.48 -16.84 9.37
N TYR A 174 -1.63 -15.60 8.88
CA TYR A 174 -2.92 -14.93 8.77
C TYR A 174 -3.03 -14.24 7.40
N ARG A 175 -4.26 -14.07 6.93
CA ARG A 175 -4.53 -13.54 5.60
C ARG A 175 -5.62 -12.48 5.62
N PHE A 176 -5.46 -11.53 4.71
CA PHE A 176 -6.45 -10.51 4.38
C PHE A 176 -6.75 -10.54 2.89
N LEU A 177 -8.01 -10.32 2.53
CA LEU A 177 -8.30 -9.72 1.23
C LEU A 177 -8.40 -8.20 1.42
N VAL A 178 -7.83 -7.47 0.48
CA VAL A 178 -7.82 -6.01 0.47
C VAL A 178 -8.32 -5.54 -0.88
N ASP A 179 -9.28 -4.61 -0.85
CA ASP A 179 -9.84 -3.98 -2.04
C ASP A 179 -9.71 -2.45 -1.91
N THR A 180 -9.11 -1.82 -2.91
CA THR A 180 -8.90 -0.36 -2.98
C THR A 180 -9.99 0.37 -3.77
N GLY A 181 -11.09 -0.30 -4.11
CA GLY A 181 -12.24 0.27 -4.82
C GLY A 181 -11.88 0.77 -6.23
N GLY A 182 -11.02 0.03 -6.93
CA GLY A 182 -10.52 0.39 -8.26
C GLY A 182 -9.35 1.38 -8.29
N ALA A 183 -8.92 1.92 -7.15
CA ALA A 183 -7.67 2.68 -7.09
C ALA A 183 -6.45 1.76 -7.32
N ALA A 184 -5.31 2.35 -7.72
CA ALA A 184 -4.06 1.61 -7.91
C ALA A 184 -3.70 0.76 -6.68
N PRO A 185 -2.99 -0.38 -6.83
CA PRO A 185 -2.66 -1.29 -5.72
C PRO A 185 -1.54 -0.71 -4.84
N VAL A 186 -1.79 0.43 -4.22
CA VAL A 186 -0.81 1.25 -3.47
C VAL A 186 -0.27 0.59 -2.20
N PHE A 187 -0.85 -0.55 -1.80
CA PHE A 187 -0.36 -1.39 -0.72
C PHE A 187 0.53 -2.55 -1.19
N GLN A 188 0.58 -2.82 -2.50
CA GLN A 188 1.41 -3.88 -3.04
C GLN A 188 2.88 -3.49 -3.00
N LYS A 189 3.72 -4.39 -2.49
CA LYS A 189 5.18 -4.22 -2.44
C LYS A 189 5.78 -3.86 -3.80
N ASP A 190 5.39 -4.58 -4.85
CA ASP A 190 5.89 -4.35 -6.21
C ASP A 190 5.43 -3.01 -6.79
N PHE A 191 4.25 -2.52 -6.40
CA PHE A 191 3.84 -1.17 -6.78
C PHE A 191 4.75 -0.13 -6.12
N LEU A 192 4.99 -0.29 -4.81
CA LEU A 192 5.78 0.66 -4.01
C LEU A 192 7.27 0.66 -4.38
N ILE A 193 7.88 -0.49 -4.68
CA ILE A 193 9.30 -0.57 -5.08
C ILE A 193 9.56 0.13 -6.43
N ASN A 194 8.54 0.23 -7.28
CA ASN A 194 8.62 0.94 -8.55
C ASN A 194 8.48 2.48 -8.40
N LEU A 195 8.26 2.99 -7.19
CA LEU A 195 8.39 4.43 -6.86
C LEU A 195 9.83 4.83 -6.50
N ARG A 196 10.82 3.95 -6.71
CA ARG A 196 12.23 4.26 -6.52
C ARG A 196 12.71 5.38 -7.44
N CYS A 197 13.71 6.14 -6.98
CA CYS A 197 14.33 7.21 -7.76
C CYS A 197 14.96 6.65 -9.06
N VAL A 198 14.75 7.36 -10.17
CA VAL A 198 15.36 7.05 -11.47
C VAL A 198 16.49 8.07 -11.72
N ALA A 199 17.73 7.60 -11.69
CA ALA A 199 18.91 8.46 -11.79
C ALA A 199 19.09 9.11 -13.18
N GLN A 200 18.61 8.46 -14.26
CA GLN A 200 18.71 8.97 -15.63
C GLN A 200 17.32 9.16 -16.25
N ALA A 201 16.86 10.41 -16.28
CA ALA A 201 15.55 10.76 -16.82
C ALA A 201 15.52 10.86 -18.35
N ALA A 202 16.62 11.30 -18.96
CA ALA A 202 16.72 11.53 -20.40
C ALA A 202 18.09 11.14 -20.98
N ARG A 203 18.14 11.03 -22.30
CA ARG A 203 19.35 10.88 -23.11
C ARG A 203 19.43 11.97 -24.17
#